data_AF-A0A9P7BIT3-F1
#
_entry.id   AF-A0A9P7BIT3-F1
#
_cell.length_a   1.000
_cell.length_b   1.000
_cell.length_c   1.000
_cell.angle_alpha   90.00
_cell.angle_beta   90.00
_cell.angle_gamma   90.00
#
_symmetry.space_group_name_H-M   'P 1'
#
loop_
_entity.id
_entity.type
_entity.pdbx_description
1 polymer ?
#
loop_
_entity_poly.entity_id
_entity_poly.type
_entity_poly.pdbx_seq_one_letter_code
_entity_poly.pdbx_strand_id
1 'polypeptide(L)'
;MKSLLATALSGAALTLLAGTAPTAQAAEPFAACLSQLRGPALKAGVSGATFDTHTAGLAPDMAVIDLLDAQPEFKTPIWDYMAGLVDDERTRPPSPPCGAWKAISAARWAAGRC
;
A
#
# COMPACT_ATOMS: atom_id res chain seq x y z
N MET A 1 -13.80 53.95 37.90
CA MET A 1 -14.71 52.78 37.74
C MET A 1 -14.54 52.23 36.34
N LYS A 2 -14.39 50.90 36.20
CA LYS A 2 -14.12 50.05 35.02
C LYS A 2 -12.68 49.52 34.91
N SER A 3 -12.45 48.46 35.69
CA SER A 3 -11.42 47.45 35.50
C SER A 3 -11.58 46.74 34.15
N LEU A 4 -10.47 46.49 33.45
CA LEU A 4 -10.38 45.43 32.46
C LEU A 4 -8.99 44.79 32.57
N LEU A 5 -8.90 43.79 33.45
CA LEU A 5 -7.88 42.75 33.42
C LEU A 5 -8.32 41.75 32.34
N ALA A 6 -7.52 41.60 31.28
CA ALA A 6 -7.63 40.47 30.37
C ALA A 6 -6.24 39.86 30.25
N THR A 7 -5.95 38.93 31.16
CA THR A 7 -4.83 37.98 31.07
C THR A 7 -4.97 37.18 29.79
N ALA A 8 -4.07 37.40 28.83
CA ALA A 8 -3.94 36.58 27.63
C ALA A 8 -3.45 35.19 28.05
N LEU A 9 -4.32 34.18 27.95
CA LEU A 9 -3.91 32.79 28.07
C LEU A 9 -3.14 32.38 26.81
N SER A 10 -1.88 32.00 27.03
CA SER A 10 -1.02 31.28 26.10
C SER A 10 -1.72 30.08 25.48
N GLY A 11 -1.80 30.04 24.15
CA GLY A 11 -2.20 28.87 23.37
C GLY A 11 -1.02 28.33 22.58
N ALA A 12 -0.14 27.55 23.20
CA ALA A 12 0.80 26.71 22.48
C ALA A 12 0.04 25.47 21.99
N ALA A 13 -0.41 25.50 20.74
CA ALA A 13 -1.00 24.34 20.08
C ALA A 13 0.11 23.32 19.78
N LEU A 14 0.30 22.36 20.68
CA LEU A 14 1.14 21.20 20.44
C LEU A 14 0.37 20.24 19.52
N THR A 15 0.64 20.30 18.22
CA THR A 15 0.16 19.31 17.26
C THR A 15 0.74 17.94 17.61
N LEU A 16 -0.08 17.08 18.22
CA LEU A 16 0.20 15.66 18.36
C LEU A 16 0.23 15.02 16.97
N LEU A 17 1.44 14.71 16.47
CA LEU A 17 1.59 13.69 15.44
C LEU A 17 1.19 12.36 16.05
N ALA A 18 -0.06 11.95 15.81
CA ALA A 18 -0.52 10.59 16.09
C ALA A 18 0.14 9.64 15.08
N GLY A 19 1.40 9.28 15.32
CA GLY A 19 1.98 8.10 14.70
C GLY A 19 1.25 6.88 15.24
N THR A 20 0.69 6.06 14.35
CA THR A 20 0.17 4.73 14.68
C THR A 20 1.33 3.89 15.19
N ALA A 21 1.55 3.89 16.51
CA ALA A 21 2.53 3.01 17.13
C ALA A 21 2.14 1.56 16.80
N PRO A 22 3.09 0.70 16.43
CA PRO A 22 2.80 -0.72 16.26
C PRO A 22 2.18 -1.26 17.54
N THR A 23 1.19 -2.14 17.40
CA THR A 23 0.69 -2.89 18.55
C THR A 23 1.87 -3.68 19.12
N ALA A 24 2.25 -3.40 20.38
CA ALA A 24 3.43 -3.98 21.01
C ALA A 24 3.47 -5.52 20.90
N GLN A 25 2.29 -6.14 20.78
CA GLN A 25 2.09 -7.57 20.58
C GLN A 25 2.73 -8.13 19.29
N ALA A 26 2.79 -7.35 18.21
CA ALA A 26 3.27 -7.81 16.91
C ALA A 26 4.74 -7.44 16.61
N ALA A 27 5.34 -6.55 17.39
CA ALA A 27 6.68 -6.02 17.10
C ALA A 27 7.79 -7.07 17.18
N GLU A 28 7.86 -7.83 18.28
CA GLU A 28 8.83 -8.91 18.48
C GLU A 28 8.75 -10.03 17.43
N PRO A 29 7.58 -10.64 17.15
CA PRO A 29 7.49 -11.70 16.14
C PRO A 29 7.82 -11.17 14.73
N PHE A 30 7.50 -9.90 14.43
CA PHE A 30 7.87 -9.28 13.16
C PHE A 30 9.38 -9.10 13.01
N ALA A 31 10.07 -8.64 14.06
CA ALA A 31 11.53 -8.53 14.07
C ALA A 31 12.21 -9.90 13.89
N ALA A 32 11.68 -10.94 14.55
CA ALA A 32 12.14 -12.31 14.37
C ALA A 32 11.93 -12.82 12.93
N CYS A 33 10.79 -12.50 12.32
CA CYS A 33 10.50 -12.82 10.92
C CYS A 33 11.52 -12.17 9.96
N LEU A 34 11.80 -10.87 10.11
CA LEU A 34 12.81 -10.18 9.29
C LEU A 34 14.20 -10.80 9.43
N SER A 35 14.59 -11.18 10.65
CA SER A 35 15.86 -11.88 10.89
C SER A 35 15.94 -13.22 10.14
N GLN A 36 14.86 -14.01 10.19
CA GLN A 36 14.78 -15.29 9.47
C GLN A 36 14.73 -15.12 7.94
N LEU A 37 14.12 -14.04 7.45
CA LEU A 37 13.98 -13.75 6.02
C LEU A 37 15.30 -13.33 5.35
N ARG A 38 16.25 -12.79 6.12
CA ARG A 38 17.54 -12.33 5.61
C ARG A 38 18.31 -13.43 4.87
N GLY A 39 18.38 -14.63 5.44
CA GLY A 39 19.07 -15.77 4.82
C GLY A 39 18.54 -16.14 3.43
N PRO A 40 17.22 -16.39 3.28
CA PRO A 40 16.57 -16.57 1.98
C PRO A 40 16.79 -15.43 0.99
N ALA A 41 16.71 -14.17 1.44
CA ALA A 41 16.91 -13.00 0.58
C ALA A 41 18.33 -12.98 -0.03
N LEU A 42 19.36 -13.25 0.79
CA LEU A 42 20.74 -13.37 0.31
C LEU A 42 20.91 -14.49 -0.71
N LYS A 43 20.28 -15.66 -0.48
CA LYS A 43 20.29 -16.79 -1.42
C LYS A 43 19.60 -16.46 -2.75
N ALA A 44 18.60 -15.58 -2.73
CA ALA A 44 17.90 -15.10 -3.92
C ALA A 44 18.68 -13.99 -4.67
N GLY A 45 19.87 -13.60 -4.19
CA GLY A 45 20.72 -12.60 -4.82
C GLY A 45 20.51 -11.16 -4.34
N VAL A 46 19.70 -10.94 -3.30
CA VAL A 46 19.59 -9.61 -2.66
C VAL A 46 20.87 -9.33 -1.88
N SER A 47 21.47 -8.16 -2.07
CA SER A 47 22.66 -7.80 -1.28
C SER A 47 22.29 -7.58 0.20
N GLY A 48 23.19 -7.91 1.12
CA GLY A 48 22.94 -7.68 2.56
C GLY A 48 22.69 -6.21 2.86
N ALA A 49 23.45 -5.30 2.25
CA ALA A 49 23.25 -3.86 2.41
C ALA A 49 21.86 -3.40 1.93
N THR A 50 21.39 -3.94 0.80
CA THR A 50 20.04 -3.66 0.28
C THR A 50 18.97 -4.14 1.25
N PHE A 51 19.10 -5.37 1.74
CA PHE A 51 18.15 -5.93 2.71
C PHE A 51 18.13 -5.06 3.98
N ASP A 52 19.28 -4.86 4.61
CA ASP A 52 19.42 -4.14 5.87
C ASP A 52 18.89 -2.70 5.75
N THR A 53 19.16 -2.01 4.63
CA THR A 53 18.67 -0.65 4.36
C THR A 53 17.14 -0.59 4.26
N HIS A 54 16.52 -1.55 3.57
CA HIS A 54 15.08 -1.52 3.31
C HIS A 54 14.24 -2.18 4.40
N THR A 55 14.84 -2.99 5.27
CA THR A 55 14.17 -3.58 6.43
C THR A 55 14.40 -2.81 7.72
N ALA A 56 15.35 -1.87 7.75
CA ALA A 56 15.62 -1.05 8.92
C ALA A 56 14.39 -0.19 9.29
N GLY A 57 13.98 -0.28 10.55
CA GLY A 57 12.88 0.51 11.09
C GLY A 57 11.49 0.13 10.57
N LEU A 58 11.36 -0.96 9.81
CA LEU A 58 10.04 -1.49 9.47
C LEU A 58 9.30 -1.89 10.74
N ALA A 59 8.02 -1.55 10.77
CA ALA A 59 7.09 -1.97 11.81
C ALA A 59 5.96 -2.77 11.15
N PRO A 60 5.36 -3.73 11.87
CA PRO A 60 4.20 -4.45 11.35
C PRO A 60 3.01 -3.49 11.22
N ASP A 61 2.40 -3.46 10.04
CA ASP A 61 1.09 -2.85 9.82
C ASP A 61 0.02 -3.93 9.96
N MET A 62 -0.69 -3.92 11.09
CA MET A 62 -1.72 -4.93 11.37
C MET A 62 -2.98 -4.73 10.54
N ALA A 63 -3.20 -3.55 9.94
CA ALA A 63 -4.32 -3.35 9.02
C ALA A 63 -4.20 -4.24 7.76
N VAL A 64 -2.98 -4.64 7.40
CA VAL A 64 -2.74 -5.59 6.29
C VAL A 64 -3.38 -6.95 6.57
N ILE A 65 -3.38 -7.41 7.83
CA ILE A 65 -4.00 -8.68 8.21
C ILE A 65 -5.52 -8.57 8.11
N ASP A 66 -6.11 -7.49 8.61
CA ASP A 66 -7.55 -7.25 8.51
C ASP A 66 -8.01 -7.17 7.04
N LEU A 67 -7.22 -6.51 6.19
CA LEU A 67 -7.50 -6.39 4.75
C LEU A 67 -7.33 -7.72 4.01
N LEU A 68 -6.41 -8.59 4.44
CA LEU A 68 -6.25 -9.93 3.88
C LEU A 68 -7.53 -10.77 4.07
N ASP A 69 -8.20 -10.61 5.21
CA ASP A 69 -9.46 -11.29 5.56
C ASP A 69 -10.71 -10.62 4.97
N ALA A 70 -10.58 -9.38 4.48
CA ALA A 70 -11.66 -8.55 3.95
C ALA A 70 -11.57 -8.34 2.42
N GLN A 71 -11.09 -9.34 1.68
CA GLN A 71 -10.99 -9.24 0.23
C GLN A 71 -12.36 -9.13 -0.46
N PRO A 72 -12.56 -8.15 -1.36
CA PRO A 72 -13.82 -7.92 -2.06
C PRO A 72 -14.36 -9.16 -2.78
N GLU A 73 -13.46 -10.02 -3.27
CA GLU A 73 -13.77 -11.26 -3.98
C GLU A 73 -14.55 -12.26 -3.12
N PHE A 74 -14.46 -12.18 -1.79
CA PHE A 74 -15.14 -13.09 -0.87
C PHE A 74 -16.32 -12.44 -0.11
N LYS A 75 -16.32 -11.11 0.00
CA LYS A 75 -17.30 -10.36 0.81
C LYS A 75 -18.35 -9.63 -0.01
N THR A 76 -18.03 -9.31 -1.25
CA THR A 76 -18.93 -8.55 -2.14
C THR A 76 -19.83 -9.54 -2.88
N PRO A 77 -21.15 -9.32 -2.94
CA PRO A 77 -22.01 -10.09 -3.83
C PRO A 77 -21.43 -10.07 -5.25
N ILE A 78 -21.39 -11.24 -5.91
CA ILE A 78 -20.67 -11.41 -7.17
C ILE A 78 -21.03 -10.36 -8.23
N TRP A 79 -22.31 -9.97 -8.30
CA TRP A 79 -22.80 -8.97 -9.25
C TRP A 79 -22.29 -7.56 -8.94
N ASP A 80 -22.21 -7.19 -7.67
CA ASP A 80 -21.69 -5.88 -7.25
C ASP A 80 -20.18 -5.79 -7.52
N TYR A 81 -19.46 -6.90 -7.34
CA TYR A 81 -18.04 -7.00 -7.71
C TYR A 81 -17.82 -6.81 -9.22
N MET A 82 -18.61 -7.48 -10.06
CA MET A 82 -18.52 -7.33 -11.51
C MET A 82 -18.92 -5.93 -11.99
N ALA A 83 -19.98 -5.35 -11.42
CA ALA A 83 -20.47 -4.03 -11.80
C ALA A 83 -19.44 -2.91 -11.53
N GLY A 84 -18.66 -3.00 -10.44
CA GLY A 84 -17.59 -2.04 -10.15
C GLY A 84 -16.32 -2.21 -11.01
N LEU A 85 -16.19 -3.34 -11.71
CA LEU A 85 -15.04 -3.63 -12.59
C LEU A 85 -15.36 -3.44 -14.08
N VAL A 86 -16.62 -3.41 -14.46
CA VAL A 86 -17.07 -3.32 -15.85
C VAL A 86 -17.98 -2.10 -15.98
N ASP A 87 -17.39 -0.92 -15.83
CA ASP A 87 -18.06 0.36 -16.01
C ASP A 87 -17.61 1.04 -17.33
N ASP A 88 -18.37 2.05 -17.75
CA ASP A 88 -18.08 2.82 -18.96
C ASP A 88 -16.76 3.59 -18.90
N GLU A 89 -16.25 3.91 -17.71
CA GLU A 89 -14.99 4.63 -17.56
C GLU A 89 -13.79 3.73 -17.87
N ARG A 90 -13.84 2.48 -17.40
CA ARG A 90 -12.80 1.47 -17.55
C ARG A 90 -12.89 0.69 -18.86
N THR A 91 -14.11 0.47 -19.38
CA THR A 91 -14.33 -0.22 -20.65
C THR A 91 -14.20 0.70 -21.86
N ARG A 92 -14.42 2.00 -21.69
CA ARG A 92 -14.13 2.98 -22.74
C ARG A 92 -12.63 2.95 -23.00
N PRO A 93 -12.19 2.63 -24.22
CA PRO A 93 -10.80 2.77 -24.57
C PRO A 93 -10.42 4.25 -24.34
N PRO A 94 -9.43 4.58 -23.49
CA PRO A 94 -8.92 5.93 -23.45
C PRO A 94 -8.30 6.16 -24.81
N SER A 95 -8.95 6.86 -25.74
CA SER A 95 -8.51 6.86 -27.14
C SER A 95 -7.03 7.24 -27.25
N PRO A 96 -6.14 6.34 -27.72
CA PRO A 96 -4.95 6.76 -28.41
C PRO A 96 -5.23 6.50 -29.91
N PRO A 97 -4.44 7.02 -30.85
CA PRO A 97 -4.52 6.52 -32.22
C PRO A 97 -4.39 4.99 -32.15
N CYS A 98 -5.29 4.24 -32.82
CA CYS A 98 -5.41 2.78 -32.76
C CYS A 98 -4.10 1.99 -33.00
N GLY A 99 -2.96 2.64 -33.27
CA GLY A 99 -1.64 2.06 -33.50
C GLY A 99 -0.79 1.76 -32.25
N ALA A 100 -0.94 2.48 -31.13
CA ALA A 100 -0.01 2.34 -29.99
C ALA A 100 -0.11 0.98 -29.27
N TRP A 101 -1.33 0.49 -29.03
CA TRP A 101 -1.55 -0.83 -28.45
C TRP A 101 -1.37 -1.96 -29.48
N LYS A 102 -1.71 -1.72 -30.76
CA LYS A 102 -1.46 -2.69 -31.83
C LYS A 102 0.04 -3.04 -31.94
N ALA A 103 0.94 -2.09 -31.73
CA ALA A 103 2.38 -2.37 -31.78
C ALA A 103 2.85 -3.33 -30.66
N ILE A 104 2.34 -3.15 -29.42
CA ILE A 104 2.68 -3.99 -28.26
C ILE A 104 2.02 -5.39 -28.37
N SER A 105 0.76 -5.46 -28.82
CA SER A 105 0.03 -6.72 -28.96
C SER A 105 0.42 -7.52 -30.21
N ALA A 106 0.74 -6.84 -31.32
CA ALA A 106 1.20 -7.50 -32.55
C ALA A 106 2.56 -8.17 -32.37
N ALA A 107 3.47 -7.60 -31.57
CA ALA A 107 4.73 -8.26 -31.26
C ALA A 107 4.53 -9.63 -30.56
N ARG A 108 3.42 -9.81 -29.83
CA ARG A 108 3.08 -11.08 -29.14
C ARG A 108 2.19 -12.02 -29.97
N TRP A 109 1.35 -11.49 -30.87
CA TRP A 109 0.49 -12.29 -31.74
C TRP A 109 1.15 -12.68 -33.09
N ALA A 110 2.06 -11.87 -33.62
CA ALA A 110 2.79 -12.18 -34.86
C ALA A 110 3.81 -13.32 -34.70
N ALA A 111 4.30 -13.58 -33.48
CA ALA A 111 5.14 -14.72 -33.16
C ALA A 111 4.38 -16.06 -33.07
N GLY A 112 3.06 -16.07 -33.31
CA GLY A 112 2.23 -17.25 -33.08
C GLY A 112 0.97 -17.38 -33.94
N ARG A 113 0.87 -16.72 -35.10
CA ARG A 113 0.03 -17.07 -36.29
C ARG A 113 -0.09 -15.87 -37.27
N CYS A 114 0.63 -15.94 -38.39
CA CYS A 114 0.00 -15.89 -39.72
C CYS A 114 -0.03 -17.32 -40.25
#